data_AF-A0A956R770-F1
#
_entry.id   AF-A0A956R770-F1
#
_cell.length_a   1.000
_cell.length_b   1.000
_cell.length_c   1.000
_cell.angle_alpha   90.00
_cell.angle_beta   90.00
_cell.angle_gamma   90.00
#
_symmetry.space_group_name_H-M   'P 1'
#
loop_
_entity.id
_entity.type
_entity.pdbx_description
1 polymer ?
#
loop_
_entity_poly.entity_id
_entity_poly.type
_entity_poly.pdbx_seq_one_letter_code
_entity_poly.pdbx_strand_id
1 'polypeptide(L)'
;MSPLRWSPLLVSLLAACSGGGADEPTDGGTTSSSGSGSTVAETSGLDSSTGPADESSTGDPTSPPLEGYDDPALWLCHPDKTDAEDQCRGSDLRATEILPDGSTQLVEHVVAEDPAYDCFYIYPTVDIRLQPGQTEDFDDIDQELDPLLSQAARFGAQCRVFAPLYHQVTLGTFGSPQAAELLDAAYQDVAAAFASYREHHLGDRPFVIMGHSQGTFMTTRLIQEVIEPDEALRARLIVALLIGGAVSVPEGEDMGGTFSAIPLCTSAAQTGCVLAYRSYAAELPPEPGAQNPDAPGRRVACTDPGALAGHDHLGAFLPSFSHQPVVFPPIDFGLPIDTPFVLYHDLYTGECLLDGDGHEYLSISTDPGPGDVRQNPVDFAQPLLDPGFLGLHVYDYNFPLVELMDLVQRKADAL
;
A
#
# COMPACT_ATOMS: atom_id res chain seq x y z
N MET A 1 15.95 30.65 13.12
CA MET A 1 14.86 30.11 12.29
C MET A 1 14.30 28.94 13.07
N SER A 2 13.12 29.12 13.67
CA SER A 2 12.46 28.05 14.43
C SER A 2 11.83 27.07 13.45
N PRO A 3 11.98 25.75 13.62
CA PRO A 3 11.33 24.78 12.75
C PRO A 3 9.81 24.87 12.96
N LEU A 4 9.05 24.87 11.86
CA LEU A 4 7.60 24.68 11.91
C LEU A 4 7.33 23.31 12.53
N ARG A 5 6.84 23.28 13.77
CA ARG A 5 6.27 22.08 14.37
C ARG A 5 4.87 21.88 13.78
N TRP A 6 4.70 20.86 12.96
CA TRP A 6 3.40 20.41 12.49
C TRP A 6 2.70 19.63 13.61
N SER A 7 1.35 19.67 13.63
CA SER A 7 0.54 19.11 14.72
C SER A 7 0.66 17.59 14.80
N PRO A 8 0.52 16.99 16.01
CA PRO A 8 0.60 15.54 16.25
C PRO A 8 -0.48 14.69 15.53
N LEU A 9 -1.41 15.32 14.80
CA LEU A 9 -2.44 14.66 13.99
C LEU A 9 -1.91 14.03 12.68
N LEU A 10 -0.76 14.49 12.14
CA LEU A 10 -0.17 13.86 10.95
C LEU A 10 0.57 12.55 11.25
N VAL A 11 1.14 12.42 12.46
CA VAL A 11 1.91 11.24 12.89
C VAL A 11 1.01 10.00 13.03
N SER A 12 -0.31 10.18 13.16
CA SER A 12 -1.29 9.10 13.27
C SER A 12 -1.82 8.54 11.95
N LEU A 13 -1.45 9.08 10.78
CA LEU A 13 -1.98 8.62 9.49
C LEU A 13 -1.63 7.15 9.17
N LEU A 14 -0.49 6.65 9.64
CA LEU A 14 -0.06 5.25 9.46
C LEU A 14 -0.56 4.29 10.56
N ALA A 15 -0.99 4.82 11.71
CA ALA A 15 -1.55 4.04 12.81
C ALA A 15 -3.06 3.78 12.66
N ALA A 16 -3.77 4.60 11.88
CA ALA A 16 -5.21 4.47 11.65
C ALA A 16 -5.61 3.25 10.81
N CYS A 17 -4.66 2.56 10.16
CA CYS A 17 -4.92 1.34 9.40
C CYS A 17 -5.16 0.10 10.30
N SER A 18 -5.01 0.22 11.63
CA SER A 18 -5.01 -0.91 12.56
C SER A 18 -6.24 -1.00 13.48
N GLY A 19 -7.15 -0.02 13.47
CA GLY A 19 -8.16 0.13 14.54
C GLY A 19 -9.62 -0.02 14.11
N GLY A 20 -10.08 -1.24 13.83
CA GLY A 20 -11.48 -1.56 13.54
C GLY A 20 -12.16 -2.38 14.63
N GLY A 21 -12.12 -1.93 15.89
CA GLY A 21 -12.84 -2.55 17.02
C GLY A 21 -13.98 -1.65 17.48
N ALA A 22 -15.22 -2.03 17.19
CA ALA A 22 -16.41 -1.33 17.67
C ALA A 22 -16.64 -1.65 19.16
N ASP A 23 -16.43 -0.67 20.04
CA ASP A 23 -16.94 -0.71 21.42
C ASP A 23 -18.16 0.23 21.55
N GLU A 24 -19.32 -0.34 21.89
CA GLU A 24 -20.55 0.36 22.25
C GLU A 24 -20.36 1.23 23.51
N PRO A 25 -20.92 2.45 23.57
CA PRO A 25 -20.90 3.23 24.81
C PRO A 25 -22.09 2.83 25.70
N THR A 26 -21.76 2.36 26.91
CA THR A 26 -22.74 2.19 27.99
C THR A 26 -23.19 3.55 28.55
N ASP A 27 -24.50 3.69 28.64
CA ASP A 27 -25.28 4.85 29.08
C ASP A 27 -25.14 5.17 30.59
N GLY A 28 -25.28 6.45 30.97
CA GLY A 28 -25.06 6.89 32.34
C GLY A 28 -25.34 8.36 32.69
N GLY A 29 -26.59 8.80 32.60
CA GLY A 29 -27.29 9.54 33.68
C GLY A 29 -26.98 11.02 33.99
N THR A 30 -27.90 11.89 33.53
CA THR A 30 -28.57 13.03 34.23
C THR A 30 -27.81 14.01 35.15
N THR A 31 -27.95 15.32 34.90
CA THR A 31 -28.81 16.24 35.69
C THR A 31 -28.84 17.68 35.12
N SER A 32 -30.00 18.32 35.29
CA SER A 32 -30.43 19.66 34.86
C SER A 32 -30.02 20.80 35.82
N SER A 33 -29.85 22.03 35.32
CA SER A 33 -30.53 23.22 35.90
C SER A 33 -30.40 24.49 35.05
N SER A 34 -31.53 25.18 34.95
CA SER A 34 -31.86 26.48 34.34
C SER A 34 -31.32 27.71 35.09
N GLY A 35 -31.15 28.83 34.38
CA GLY A 35 -30.99 30.18 34.96
C GLY A 35 -31.07 31.32 33.94
N SER A 36 -32.04 32.22 34.12
CA SER A 36 -32.50 33.31 33.24
C SER A 36 -31.61 34.57 33.18
N GLY A 37 -31.77 35.38 32.11
CA GLY A 37 -32.10 36.82 32.27
C GLY A 37 -31.29 37.92 31.54
N SER A 38 -31.93 38.49 30.51
CA SER A 38 -32.10 39.95 30.23
C SER A 38 -31.11 40.74 29.31
N THR A 39 -31.67 41.17 28.15
CA THR A 39 -31.71 42.52 27.49
C THR A 39 -30.42 43.35 27.36
N VAL A 40 -30.07 44.02 26.24
CA VAL A 40 -30.74 45.19 25.59
C VAL A 40 -30.30 45.35 24.09
N ALA A 41 -31.15 46.03 23.32
CA ALA A 41 -31.09 46.49 21.91
C ALA A 41 -29.86 47.38 21.53
N GLU A 42 -29.54 47.78 20.28
CA GLU A 42 -30.35 48.24 19.13
C GLU A 42 -29.45 48.44 17.86
N THR A 43 -30.03 48.28 16.65
CA THR A 43 -29.71 48.91 15.32
C THR A 43 -28.31 48.70 14.68
N SER A 44 -28.12 48.51 13.37
CA SER A 44 -28.79 49.04 12.17
C SER A 44 -28.47 48.16 10.94
N GLY A 45 -29.41 48.09 9.99
CA GLY A 45 -29.35 47.16 8.85
C GLY A 45 -28.46 47.57 7.68
N LEU A 46 -28.37 46.67 6.70
CA LEU A 46 -28.32 46.94 5.27
C LEU A 46 -28.72 45.65 4.52
N ASP A 47 -29.71 45.84 3.66
CA ASP A 47 -30.38 44.89 2.78
C ASP A 47 -29.47 44.48 1.61
N SER A 48 -29.40 43.20 1.24
CA SER A 48 -29.06 42.71 -0.11
C SER A 48 -29.23 41.19 -0.24
N SER A 49 -30.33 40.82 -0.90
CA SER A 49 -30.54 39.63 -1.73
C SER A 49 -30.12 38.26 -1.21
N THR A 50 -31.15 37.53 -0.78
CA THR A 50 -31.26 36.06 -0.80
C THR A 50 -30.90 35.48 -2.18
N GLY A 51 -29.70 34.89 -2.30
CA GLY A 51 -29.50 33.72 -3.16
C GLY A 51 -29.94 32.47 -2.40
N PRO A 52 -30.33 31.37 -3.08
CA PRO A 52 -30.65 30.15 -2.35
C PRO A 52 -29.40 29.74 -1.58
N ALA A 53 -29.56 29.53 -0.26
CA ALA A 53 -28.60 28.76 0.48
C ALA A 53 -28.52 27.42 -0.23
N ASP A 54 -27.35 27.10 -0.78
CA ASP A 54 -27.05 25.74 -1.21
C ASP A 54 -27.41 24.84 -0.04
N GLU A 55 -28.38 23.95 -0.28
CA GLU A 55 -28.79 22.97 0.70
C GLU A 55 -27.52 22.28 1.18
N SER A 56 -27.24 22.39 2.48
CA SER A 56 -26.29 21.53 3.13
C SER A 56 -26.76 20.10 2.85
N SER A 57 -26.13 19.47 1.86
CA SER A 57 -26.21 18.05 1.65
C SER A 57 -25.84 17.40 2.98
N THR A 58 -26.86 16.96 3.70
CA THR A 58 -26.74 15.94 4.74
C THR A 58 -26.74 14.57 4.04
N GLY A 59 -26.02 14.49 2.93
CA GLY A 59 -25.90 13.31 2.09
C GLY A 59 -24.89 12.34 2.67
N ASP A 60 -25.11 11.07 2.35
CA ASP A 60 -24.15 9.99 2.50
C ASP A 60 -22.80 10.43 1.89
N PRO A 61 -21.69 10.41 2.65
CA PRO A 61 -20.38 10.82 2.16
C PRO A 61 -19.75 9.80 1.20
N THR A 62 -20.38 8.62 1.04
CA THR A 62 -19.86 7.52 0.22
C THR A 62 -20.36 7.57 -1.23
N SER A 63 -19.52 7.09 -2.15
CA SER A 63 -19.93 6.80 -3.51
C SER A 63 -20.69 5.46 -3.56
N PRO A 64 -21.72 5.33 -4.41
CA PRO A 64 -22.34 4.01 -4.63
C PRO A 64 -21.29 3.03 -5.17
N PRO A 65 -21.35 1.73 -4.80
CA PRO A 65 -20.39 0.74 -5.29
C PRO A 65 -20.34 0.69 -6.81
N LEU A 66 -19.15 0.48 -7.37
CA LEU A 66 -18.98 0.17 -8.79
C LEU A 66 -19.67 -1.16 -9.10
N GLU A 67 -20.45 -1.16 -10.18
CA GLU A 67 -21.08 -2.36 -10.71
C GLU A 67 -20.40 -2.78 -12.02
N GLY A 68 -20.42 -4.08 -12.31
CA GLY A 68 -20.01 -4.60 -13.63
C GLY A 68 -18.51 -4.83 -13.79
N TYR A 69 -17.82 -5.35 -12.76
CA TYR A 69 -16.42 -5.78 -12.85
C TYR A 69 -16.12 -6.88 -13.88
N ASP A 70 -17.15 -7.42 -14.55
CA ASP A 70 -16.98 -8.25 -15.75
C ASP A 70 -16.52 -7.43 -16.97
N ASP A 71 -16.61 -6.09 -16.92
CA ASP A 71 -16.09 -5.19 -17.92
C ASP A 71 -14.59 -4.92 -17.68
N PRO A 72 -13.69 -5.31 -18.61
CA PRO A 72 -12.27 -5.02 -18.49
C PRO A 72 -11.95 -3.53 -18.36
N ALA A 73 -12.84 -2.60 -18.71
CA ALA A 73 -12.63 -1.16 -18.53
C ALA A 73 -12.44 -0.75 -17.05
N LEU A 74 -13.01 -1.49 -16.09
CA LEU A 74 -12.85 -1.23 -14.65
C LEU A 74 -11.55 -1.80 -14.07
N TRP A 75 -10.59 -2.16 -14.92
CA TRP A 75 -9.32 -2.72 -14.51
C TRP A 75 -8.17 -1.94 -15.13
N LEU A 76 -7.09 -1.75 -14.39
CA LEU A 76 -5.81 -1.29 -14.92
C LEU A 76 -5.12 -2.41 -15.70
N CYS A 77 -5.14 -3.62 -15.13
CA CYS A 77 -4.60 -4.84 -15.75
C CYS A 77 -5.64 -5.95 -15.70
N HIS A 78 -5.86 -6.61 -16.83
CA HIS A 78 -6.84 -7.68 -16.96
C HIS A 78 -6.57 -8.47 -18.24
N PRO A 79 -6.48 -9.82 -18.19
CA PRO A 79 -6.05 -10.63 -19.33
C PRO A 79 -6.96 -10.57 -20.56
N ASP A 80 -8.21 -10.12 -20.41
CA ASP A 80 -9.14 -9.93 -21.53
C ASP A 80 -8.96 -8.58 -22.27
N LYS A 81 -8.11 -7.68 -21.76
CA LYS A 81 -7.73 -6.46 -22.47
C LYS A 81 -6.77 -6.76 -23.61
N THR A 82 -6.74 -5.87 -24.62
CA THR A 82 -5.65 -5.90 -25.60
C THR A 82 -4.33 -5.46 -24.97
N ASP A 83 -3.20 -5.83 -25.57
CA ASP A 83 -1.87 -5.42 -25.08
C ASP A 83 -1.74 -3.88 -24.95
N ALA A 84 -2.44 -3.09 -25.76
CA ALA A 84 -2.40 -1.63 -25.70
C ALA A 84 -3.26 -1.04 -24.57
N GLU A 85 -4.27 -1.77 -24.10
CA GLU A 85 -5.19 -1.33 -23.04
C GLU A 85 -4.78 -1.84 -21.66
N ASP A 86 -4.12 -3.01 -21.60
CA ASP A 86 -3.60 -3.58 -20.36
C ASP A 86 -2.32 -2.87 -19.93
N GLN A 87 -2.39 -2.15 -18.81
CA GLN A 87 -1.27 -1.34 -18.32
C GLN A 87 -0.09 -2.18 -17.83
N CYS A 88 -0.30 -3.47 -17.53
CA CYS A 88 0.77 -4.41 -17.16
C CYS A 88 1.42 -5.07 -18.38
N ARG A 89 0.82 -4.96 -19.58
CA ARG A 89 1.38 -5.53 -20.84
C ARG A 89 1.86 -4.46 -21.81
N GLY A 90 1.17 -3.34 -21.89
CA GLY A 90 1.43 -2.26 -22.86
C GLY A 90 2.44 -1.22 -22.40
N SER A 91 2.69 -1.12 -21.10
CA SER A 91 3.63 -0.15 -20.53
C SER A 91 5.08 -0.59 -20.70
N ASP A 92 5.98 0.38 -20.91
CA ASP A 92 7.41 0.12 -20.87
C ASP A 92 7.84 -0.16 -19.43
N LEU A 93 8.35 -1.36 -19.18
CA LEU A 93 8.91 -1.78 -17.89
C LEU A 93 10.41 -2.06 -17.98
N ARG A 94 11.10 -1.62 -19.05
CA ARG A 94 12.55 -1.74 -19.13
C ARG A 94 13.22 -0.94 -18.02
N ALA A 95 14.42 -1.35 -17.64
CA ALA A 95 15.22 -0.65 -16.64
C ALA A 95 16.64 -0.42 -17.14
N THR A 96 17.25 0.66 -16.67
CA THR A 96 18.70 0.87 -16.75
C THR A 96 19.29 0.30 -15.48
N GLU A 97 20.04 -0.79 -15.58
CA GLU A 97 20.82 -1.26 -14.45
C GLU A 97 22.11 -0.46 -14.34
N ILE A 98 22.41 0.03 -13.13
CA ILE A 98 23.67 0.68 -12.81
C ILE A 98 24.54 -0.33 -12.07
N LEU A 99 25.65 -0.71 -12.69
CA LEU A 99 26.58 -1.72 -12.20
C LEU A 99 27.58 -1.12 -11.18
N PRO A 100 28.21 -1.95 -10.31
CA PRO A 100 29.14 -1.46 -9.29
C PRO A 100 30.29 -0.58 -9.80
N ASP A 101 30.72 -0.75 -11.06
CA ASP A 101 31.77 0.08 -11.66
C ASP A 101 31.26 1.40 -12.27
N GLY A 102 29.96 1.68 -12.15
CA GLY A 102 29.28 2.86 -12.68
C GLY A 102 28.89 2.75 -14.15
N SER A 103 29.19 1.64 -14.83
CA SER A 103 28.66 1.37 -16.16
C SER A 103 27.18 1.00 -16.11
N THR A 104 26.50 1.09 -17.25
CA THR A 104 25.07 0.78 -17.34
C THR A 104 24.78 -0.30 -18.36
N GLN A 105 23.70 -1.04 -18.14
CA GLN A 105 23.13 -1.96 -19.10
C GLN A 105 21.61 -1.89 -19.13
N LEU A 106 21.03 -2.21 -20.28
CA LEU A 106 19.58 -2.30 -20.44
C LEU A 106 19.09 -3.65 -19.91
N VAL A 107 18.08 -3.60 -19.05
CA VAL A 107 17.33 -4.76 -18.56
C VAL A 107 15.97 -4.77 -19.24
N GLU A 108 15.71 -5.81 -20.01
CA GLU A 108 14.43 -6.03 -20.67
C GLU A 108 13.39 -6.58 -19.69
N HIS A 109 12.13 -6.24 -19.91
CA HIS A 109 11.00 -6.89 -19.24
C HIS A 109 10.21 -7.70 -20.26
N VAL A 110 9.95 -8.96 -19.93
CA VAL A 110 9.20 -9.89 -20.79
C VAL A 110 8.02 -10.41 -20.01
N VAL A 111 6.81 -10.12 -20.51
CA VAL A 111 5.55 -10.64 -19.98
C VAL A 111 5.43 -12.13 -20.29
N ALA A 112 4.96 -12.92 -19.34
CA ALA A 112 4.69 -14.34 -19.54
C ALA A 112 3.47 -14.53 -20.46
N GLU A 113 3.60 -15.41 -21.47
CA GLU A 113 2.50 -15.68 -22.41
C GLU A 113 1.37 -16.51 -21.77
N ASP A 114 1.73 -17.53 -20.98
CA ASP A 114 0.80 -18.43 -20.28
C ASP A 114 1.32 -18.73 -18.86
N PRO A 115 1.26 -17.74 -17.96
CA PRO A 115 1.71 -17.94 -16.58
C PRO A 115 0.85 -18.98 -15.84
N ALA A 116 1.44 -19.69 -14.88
CA ALA A 116 0.77 -20.78 -14.18
C ALA A 116 -0.20 -20.33 -13.06
N TYR A 117 -0.11 -19.06 -12.65
CA TYR A 117 -0.88 -18.49 -11.54
C TYR A 117 -1.24 -17.03 -11.80
N ASP A 118 -2.03 -16.47 -10.90
CA ASP A 118 -2.59 -15.12 -11.01
C ASP A 118 -2.13 -14.23 -9.86
N CYS A 119 -2.02 -12.92 -10.10
CA CYS A 119 -1.76 -11.91 -9.08
C CYS A 119 -2.94 -10.96 -9.02
N PHE A 120 -3.58 -10.85 -7.85
CA PHE A 120 -4.65 -9.90 -7.60
C PHE A 120 -4.11 -8.76 -6.74
N TYR A 121 -3.93 -7.58 -7.35
CA TYR A 121 -3.25 -6.43 -6.77
C TYR A 121 -4.22 -5.28 -6.50
N ILE A 122 -4.21 -4.77 -5.27
CA ILE A 122 -4.93 -3.55 -4.89
C ILE A 122 -3.91 -2.45 -4.59
N TYR A 123 -3.99 -1.38 -5.38
CA TYR A 123 -3.08 -0.25 -5.32
C TYR A 123 -3.33 0.63 -4.06
N PRO A 124 -2.37 1.47 -3.65
CA PRO A 124 -2.51 2.34 -2.48
C PRO A 124 -3.39 3.57 -2.76
N THR A 125 -3.56 4.45 -1.78
CA THR A 125 -4.07 5.80 -2.02
C THR A 125 -3.18 6.54 -3.00
N VAL A 126 -3.75 6.96 -4.12
CA VAL A 126 -3.09 7.86 -5.09
C VAL A 126 -3.71 9.26 -5.09
N ASP A 127 -4.88 9.42 -4.48
CA ASP A 127 -5.52 10.72 -4.36
C ASP A 127 -5.00 11.45 -3.13
N ILE A 128 -4.11 12.41 -3.38
CA ILE A 128 -3.41 13.17 -2.35
C ILE A 128 -4.21 14.37 -1.81
N ARG A 129 -5.50 14.50 -2.16
CA ARG A 129 -6.38 15.52 -1.56
C ARG A 129 -6.43 15.36 -0.04
N LEU A 130 -6.34 16.49 0.67
CA LEU A 130 -6.44 16.52 2.14
C LEU A 130 -7.88 16.59 2.65
N GLN A 131 -8.85 16.71 1.75
CA GLN A 131 -10.27 16.64 2.08
C GLN A 131 -10.69 15.16 2.10
N PRO A 132 -11.34 14.68 3.18
CA PRO A 132 -11.88 13.33 3.21
C PRO A 132 -12.86 13.10 2.06
N GLY A 133 -12.78 11.92 1.44
CA GLY A 133 -13.61 11.52 0.32
C GLY A 133 -13.04 10.30 -0.39
N GLN A 134 -13.60 10.02 -1.57
CA GLN A 134 -13.18 8.94 -2.46
C GLN A 134 -12.82 9.49 -3.85
N THR A 135 -12.05 8.73 -4.62
CA THR A 135 -11.89 8.96 -6.07
C THR A 135 -13.22 8.76 -6.76
N GLU A 136 -13.65 9.73 -7.57
CA GLU A 136 -14.92 9.70 -8.29
C GLU A 136 -14.73 9.66 -9.82
N ASP A 137 -13.50 9.89 -10.28
CA ASP A 137 -13.13 10.00 -11.69
C ASP A 137 -12.11 8.91 -12.03
N PHE A 138 -12.41 8.14 -13.07
CA PHE A 138 -11.58 7.06 -13.60
C PHE A 138 -11.20 7.28 -15.07
N ASP A 139 -11.50 8.47 -15.63
CA ASP A 139 -11.13 8.82 -17.01
C ASP A 139 -9.63 9.15 -17.13
N ASP A 140 -9.01 9.60 -16.03
CA ASP A 140 -7.57 9.85 -15.89
C ASP A 140 -7.00 8.90 -14.83
N ILE A 141 -6.14 7.99 -15.26
CA ILE A 141 -5.53 6.96 -14.41
C ILE A 141 -4.04 7.23 -14.14
N ASP A 142 -3.51 8.39 -14.51
CA ASP A 142 -2.08 8.70 -14.43
C ASP A 142 -1.53 8.48 -13.00
N GLN A 143 -2.34 8.79 -11.98
CA GLN A 143 -1.93 8.63 -10.58
C GLN A 143 -1.91 7.16 -10.16
N GLU A 144 -2.86 6.36 -10.63
CA GLU A 144 -2.95 4.91 -10.41
C GLU A 144 -1.81 4.14 -11.11
N LEU A 145 -1.31 4.66 -12.24
CA LEU A 145 -0.20 4.06 -12.97
C LEU A 145 1.11 4.08 -12.17
N ASP A 146 1.36 5.11 -11.37
CA ASP A 146 2.60 5.23 -10.58
C ASP A 146 2.85 4.02 -9.66
N PRO A 147 1.95 3.64 -8.73
CA PRO A 147 2.12 2.45 -7.91
C PRO A 147 1.95 1.16 -8.72
N LEU A 148 1.06 1.11 -9.71
CA LEU A 148 0.88 -0.10 -10.52
C LEU A 148 2.19 -0.53 -11.19
N LEU A 149 2.84 0.39 -11.91
CA LEU A 149 4.06 0.10 -12.66
C LEU A 149 5.25 -0.14 -11.73
N SER A 150 5.30 0.54 -10.59
CA SER A 150 6.41 0.43 -9.64
C SER A 150 6.32 -0.77 -8.68
N GLN A 151 5.11 -1.31 -8.44
CA GLN A 151 4.88 -2.35 -7.43
C GLN A 151 4.45 -3.69 -8.02
N ALA A 152 3.56 -3.70 -9.04
CA ALA A 152 2.84 -4.90 -9.45
C ALA A 152 3.07 -5.33 -10.90
N ALA A 153 3.19 -4.39 -11.84
CA ALA A 153 3.19 -4.69 -13.27
C ALA A 153 4.33 -5.66 -13.67
N ARG A 154 5.48 -5.58 -13.00
CA ARG A 154 6.63 -6.48 -13.24
C ARG A 154 6.35 -7.95 -12.91
N PHE A 155 5.37 -8.24 -12.04
CA PHE A 155 4.92 -9.61 -11.81
C PHE A 155 4.24 -10.21 -13.05
N GLY A 156 3.89 -9.41 -14.06
CA GLY A 156 3.46 -9.89 -15.38
C GLY A 156 4.47 -10.82 -16.07
N ALA A 157 5.73 -10.83 -15.65
CA ALA A 157 6.72 -11.83 -16.08
C ALA A 157 6.45 -13.25 -15.54
N GLN A 158 5.53 -13.41 -14.58
CA GLN A 158 5.31 -14.66 -13.86
C GLN A 158 3.82 -15.00 -13.65
N CYS A 159 2.92 -14.02 -13.61
CA CYS A 159 1.48 -14.19 -13.35
C CYS A 159 0.59 -13.38 -14.30
N ARG A 160 -0.69 -13.76 -14.41
CA ARG A 160 -1.71 -12.85 -14.96
C ARG A 160 -2.03 -11.82 -13.89
N VAL A 161 -1.86 -10.53 -14.18
CA VAL A 161 -2.13 -9.47 -13.21
C VAL A 161 -3.56 -8.96 -13.35
N PHE A 162 -4.29 -8.95 -12.23
CA PHE A 162 -5.61 -8.36 -12.07
C PHE A 162 -5.48 -7.19 -11.11
N ALA A 163 -5.74 -5.97 -11.59
CA ALA A 163 -5.67 -4.75 -10.80
C ALA A 163 -6.94 -3.91 -11.03
N PRO A 164 -7.97 -4.02 -10.19
CA PRO A 164 -9.23 -3.31 -10.38
C PRO A 164 -9.10 -1.83 -10.01
N LEU A 165 -9.77 -0.96 -10.76
CA LEU A 165 -10.10 0.39 -10.29
C LEU A 165 -11.13 0.28 -9.17
N TYR A 166 -11.00 1.12 -8.15
CA TYR A 166 -11.95 1.18 -7.03
C TYR A 166 -12.00 2.59 -6.45
N HIS A 167 -13.08 2.93 -5.72
CA HIS A 167 -13.23 4.22 -5.04
C HIS A 167 -12.30 4.34 -3.82
N GLN A 168 -11.00 4.31 -4.06
CA GLN A 168 -9.95 4.52 -3.06
C GLN A 168 -10.16 5.85 -2.32
N VAL A 169 -9.87 5.86 -1.02
CA VAL A 169 -10.06 7.06 -0.20
C VAL A 169 -8.88 8.01 -0.30
N THR A 170 -9.18 9.31 -0.30
CA THR A 170 -8.16 10.38 -0.33
C THR A 170 -7.23 10.33 0.89
N LEU A 171 -6.04 10.93 0.77
CA LEU A 171 -5.09 11.04 1.88
C LEU A 171 -5.70 11.72 3.12
N GLY A 172 -6.57 12.70 2.90
CA GLY A 172 -7.32 13.40 3.95
C GLY A 172 -8.24 12.51 4.79
N THR A 173 -8.66 11.36 4.25
CA THR A 173 -9.61 10.46 4.90
C THR A 173 -9.04 9.79 6.15
N PHE A 174 -7.76 9.38 6.15
CA PHE A 174 -7.17 8.60 7.24
C PHE A 174 -7.16 9.30 8.61
N GLY A 175 -7.15 10.64 8.63
CA GLY A 175 -7.22 11.44 9.85
C GLY A 175 -8.64 11.90 10.21
N SER A 176 -9.65 11.48 9.46
CA SER A 176 -11.02 12.01 9.55
C SER A 176 -11.95 11.11 10.37
N PRO A 177 -13.04 11.65 10.95
CA PRO A 177 -14.08 10.83 11.58
C PRO A 177 -14.86 9.97 10.57
N GLN A 178 -14.74 10.23 9.26
CA GLN A 178 -15.42 9.49 8.19
C GLN A 178 -14.58 8.29 7.70
N ALA A 179 -13.37 8.08 8.23
CA ALA A 179 -12.43 7.08 7.71
C ALA A 179 -13.03 5.69 7.58
N ALA A 180 -13.70 5.20 8.63
CA ALA A 180 -14.27 3.85 8.65
C ALA A 180 -15.37 3.66 7.60
N GLU A 181 -16.26 4.65 7.44
CA GLU A 181 -17.38 4.60 6.49
C GLU A 181 -16.87 4.64 5.04
N LEU A 182 -15.95 5.56 4.73
CA LEU A 182 -15.37 5.68 3.39
C LEU A 182 -14.50 4.48 3.01
N LEU A 183 -13.73 3.93 3.96
CA LEU A 183 -12.94 2.72 3.73
C LEU A 183 -13.82 1.48 3.57
N ASP A 184 -14.97 1.41 4.25
CA ASP A 184 -15.93 0.32 4.05
C ASP A 184 -16.56 0.37 2.66
N ALA A 185 -16.96 1.56 2.19
CA ALA A 185 -17.45 1.74 0.83
C ALA A 185 -16.39 1.36 -0.22
N ALA A 186 -15.15 1.82 -0.06
CA ALA A 186 -14.03 1.46 -0.93
C ALA A 186 -13.77 -0.06 -0.96
N TYR A 187 -13.96 -0.75 0.17
CA TYR A 187 -13.82 -2.21 0.22
C TYR A 187 -14.93 -2.94 -0.53
N GLN A 188 -16.16 -2.40 -0.61
CA GLN A 188 -17.24 -3.04 -1.37
C GLN A 188 -16.88 -3.21 -2.85
N ASP A 189 -16.20 -2.23 -3.44
CA ASP A 189 -15.68 -2.30 -4.79
C ASP A 189 -14.63 -3.42 -4.95
N VAL A 190 -13.66 -3.49 -4.03
CA VAL A 190 -12.62 -4.54 -4.04
C VAL A 190 -13.24 -5.93 -3.88
N ALA A 191 -14.24 -6.07 -3.00
CA ALA A 191 -14.96 -7.32 -2.82
C ALA A 191 -15.74 -7.72 -4.08
N ALA A 192 -16.39 -6.77 -4.75
CA ALA A 192 -17.08 -6.99 -6.02
C ALA A 192 -16.12 -7.39 -7.15
N ALA A 193 -14.97 -6.70 -7.26
CA ALA A 193 -13.92 -7.03 -8.21
C ALA A 193 -13.37 -8.44 -8.00
N PHE A 194 -13.03 -8.80 -6.75
CA PHE A 194 -12.55 -10.15 -6.44
C PHE A 194 -13.61 -11.22 -6.70
N ALA A 195 -14.89 -10.92 -6.43
CA ALA A 195 -15.99 -11.84 -6.72
C ALA A 195 -16.10 -12.13 -8.24
N SER A 196 -16.06 -11.09 -9.08
CA SER A 196 -16.07 -11.24 -10.54
C SER A 196 -14.82 -12.00 -11.03
N TYR A 197 -13.62 -11.62 -10.58
CA TYR A 197 -12.38 -12.34 -10.87
C TYR A 197 -12.49 -13.83 -10.50
N ARG A 198 -13.03 -14.14 -9.32
CA ARG A 198 -13.19 -15.53 -8.85
C ARG A 198 -14.17 -16.31 -9.71
N GLU A 199 -15.28 -15.70 -10.10
CA GLU A 199 -16.33 -16.35 -10.90
C GLU A 199 -15.87 -16.64 -12.33
N HIS A 200 -15.17 -15.69 -12.95
CA HIS A 200 -14.89 -15.72 -14.39
C HIS A 200 -13.46 -16.16 -14.75
N HIS A 201 -12.48 -15.94 -13.87
CA HIS A 201 -11.06 -16.06 -14.24
C HIS A 201 -10.22 -16.97 -13.35
N LEU A 202 -10.44 -16.98 -12.03
CA LEU A 202 -9.58 -17.71 -11.08
C LEU A 202 -9.62 -19.23 -11.33
N GLY A 203 -10.82 -19.81 -11.49
CA GLY A 203 -10.99 -21.27 -11.62
C GLY A 203 -10.26 -22.02 -10.50
N ASP A 204 -9.46 -23.03 -10.87
CA ASP A 204 -8.62 -23.82 -9.95
C ASP A 204 -7.16 -23.31 -9.85
N ARG A 205 -6.86 -22.13 -10.40
CA ARG A 205 -5.49 -21.63 -10.46
C ARG A 205 -4.97 -21.23 -9.07
N PRO A 206 -3.69 -21.42 -8.78
CA PRO A 206 -3.03 -20.75 -7.67
C PRO A 206 -3.03 -19.24 -7.86
N PHE A 207 -2.98 -18.49 -6.75
CA PHE A 207 -3.01 -17.03 -6.82
C PHE A 207 -2.20 -16.36 -5.72
N VAL A 208 -1.79 -15.13 -5.98
CA VAL A 208 -1.14 -14.19 -5.07
C VAL A 208 -2.12 -13.06 -4.76
N ILE A 209 -2.18 -12.64 -3.49
CA ILE A 209 -2.86 -11.40 -3.10
C ILE A 209 -1.80 -10.34 -2.83
N MET A 210 -1.95 -9.14 -3.38
CA MET A 210 -0.97 -8.07 -3.24
C MET A 210 -1.68 -6.77 -2.84
N GLY A 211 -1.15 -6.09 -1.83
CA GLY A 211 -1.64 -4.78 -1.41
C GLY A 211 -0.50 -3.88 -0.94
N HIS A 212 -0.66 -2.58 -1.10
CA HIS A 212 0.21 -1.56 -0.51
C HIS A 212 -0.59 -0.50 0.23
N SER A 213 -0.12 -0.04 1.40
CA SER A 213 -0.78 1.05 2.14
C SER A 213 -2.28 0.77 2.34
N GLN A 214 -3.19 1.62 1.83
CA GLN A 214 -4.63 1.37 1.77
C GLN A 214 -4.99 0.01 1.17
N GLY A 215 -4.33 -0.40 0.09
CA GLY A 215 -4.54 -1.69 -0.54
C GLY A 215 -4.32 -2.85 0.43
N THR A 216 -3.42 -2.72 1.42
CA THR A 216 -3.27 -3.75 2.48
C THR A 216 -4.49 -3.85 3.38
N PHE A 217 -5.15 -2.73 3.68
CA PHE A 217 -6.40 -2.74 4.45
C PHE A 217 -7.48 -3.51 3.68
N MET A 218 -7.61 -3.21 2.38
CA MET A 218 -8.57 -3.89 1.50
C MET A 218 -8.28 -5.38 1.39
N THR A 219 -7.03 -5.77 1.14
CA THR A 219 -6.65 -7.18 1.02
C THR A 219 -6.68 -7.91 2.36
N THR A 220 -6.46 -7.23 3.48
CA THR A 220 -6.60 -7.83 4.82
C THR A 220 -8.05 -8.24 5.06
N ARG A 221 -9.00 -7.33 4.80
CA ARG A 221 -10.44 -7.64 4.89
C ARG A 221 -10.83 -8.75 3.92
N LEU A 222 -10.38 -8.66 2.67
CA LEU A 222 -10.64 -9.69 1.65
C LEU A 222 -10.16 -11.07 2.12
N ILE A 223 -8.96 -11.13 2.70
CA ILE A 223 -8.42 -12.38 3.23
C ILE A 223 -9.28 -12.88 4.40
N GLN A 224 -9.59 -12.04 5.39
CA GLN A 224 -10.38 -12.43 6.57
C GLN A 224 -11.80 -12.88 6.22
N GLU A 225 -12.45 -12.18 5.30
CA GLU A 225 -13.88 -12.37 5.00
C GLU A 225 -14.12 -13.43 3.91
N VAL A 226 -13.19 -13.61 2.97
CA VAL A 226 -13.39 -14.46 1.78
C VAL A 226 -12.40 -15.63 1.71
N ILE A 227 -11.10 -15.38 1.85
CA ILE A 227 -10.07 -16.40 1.58
C ILE A 227 -9.89 -17.31 2.79
N GLU A 228 -9.70 -16.75 3.98
CA GLU A 228 -9.42 -17.48 5.22
C GLU A 228 -10.52 -18.49 5.60
N PRO A 229 -11.83 -18.15 5.47
CA PRO A 229 -12.90 -19.10 5.75
C PRO A 229 -13.01 -20.25 4.73
N ASP A 230 -12.43 -20.11 3.52
CA ASP A 230 -12.51 -21.08 2.44
C ASP A 230 -11.21 -21.91 2.35
N GLU A 231 -11.28 -23.19 2.73
CA GLU A 231 -10.15 -24.10 2.69
C GLU A 231 -9.58 -24.31 1.27
N ALA A 232 -10.42 -24.28 0.24
CA ALA A 232 -9.99 -24.46 -1.14
C ALA A 232 -9.29 -23.22 -1.70
N LEU A 233 -9.65 -22.02 -1.24
CA LEU A 233 -8.90 -20.81 -1.55
C LEU A 233 -7.57 -20.77 -0.78
N ARG A 234 -7.56 -21.08 0.52
CA ARG A 234 -6.31 -21.16 1.30
C ARG A 234 -5.31 -22.15 0.72
N ALA A 235 -5.77 -23.32 0.25
CA ALA A 235 -4.92 -24.33 -0.36
C ALA A 235 -4.24 -23.87 -1.66
N ARG A 236 -4.77 -22.82 -2.30
CA ARG A 236 -4.27 -22.27 -3.58
C ARG A 236 -3.61 -20.90 -3.44
N LEU A 237 -3.63 -20.31 -2.25
CA LEU A 237 -2.90 -19.08 -1.98
C LEU A 237 -1.40 -19.36 -2.00
N ILE A 238 -0.69 -18.79 -2.97
CA ILE A 238 0.77 -18.84 -3.04
C ILE A 238 1.35 -18.03 -1.86
N VAL A 239 1.02 -16.74 -1.82
CA VAL A 239 1.44 -15.80 -0.77
C VAL A 239 0.54 -14.57 -0.80
N ALA A 240 0.39 -13.91 0.34
CA ALA A 240 -0.18 -12.57 0.44
C ALA A 240 0.94 -11.56 0.73
N LEU A 241 1.16 -10.60 -0.18
CA LEU A 241 2.09 -9.49 -0.02
C LEU A 241 1.33 -8.28 0.57
N LEU A 242 1.39 -8.13 1.90
CA LEU A 242 0.69 -7.08 2.65
C LEU A 242 1.69 -6.03 3.15
N ILE A 243 2.20 -5.24 2.21
CA ILE A 243 3.36 -4.38 2.39
C ILE A 243 2.93 -2.93 2.69
N GLY A 244 3.61 -2.24 3.60
CA GLY A 244 3.23 -0.88 4.04
C GLY A 244 1.98 -0.86 4.95
N GLY A 245 1.37 -2.02 5.19
CA GLY A 245 0.23 -2.22 6.08
C GLY A 245 0.64 -2.60 7.50
N ALA A 246 -0.35 -2.69 8.39
CA ALA A 246 -0.14 -3.30 9.71
C ALA A 246 -0.73 -4.71 9.70
N VAL A 247 0.14 -5.71 9.61
CA VAL A 247 -0.20 -7.10 9.96
C VAL A 247 0.38 -7.35 11.34
N SER A 248 -0.42 -7.91 12.24
CA SER A 248 -0.01 -8.18 13.60
C SER A 248 -0.18 -9.65 13.96
N VAL A 249 0.66 -10.11 14.88
CA VAL A 249 0.63 -11.46 15.45
C VAL A 249 0.89 -11.36 16.96
N PRO A 250 0.46 -12.35 17.78
CA PRO A 250 0.86 -12.40 19.18
C PRO A 250 2.39 -12.40 19.31
N GLU A 251 2.90 -11.83 20.41
CA GLU A 251 4.35 -11.85 20.68
C GLU A 251 4.90 -13.29 20.67
N GLY A 252 5.96 -13.51 19.90
CA GLY A 252 6.61 -14.82 19.77
C GLY A 252 5.85 -15.86 18.92
N GLU A 253 4.73 -15.49 18.32
CA GLU A 253 3.95 -16.35 17.41
C GLU A 253 3.99 -15.80 15.98
N ASP A 254 3.71 -16.66 15.00
CA ASP A 254 3.64 -16.29 13.57
C ASP A 254 2.20 -16.30 13.02
N MET A 255 1.19 -16.53 13.87
CA MET A 255 -0.22 -16.60 13.49
C MET A 255 -1.14 -16.28 14.68
N GLY A 256 -2.40 -15.91 14.43
CA GLY A 256 -3.42 -15.70 15.48
C GLY A 256 -3.68 -14.23 15.85
N GLY A 257 -3.15 -13.30 15.05
CA GLY A 257 -3.38 -11.86 15.20
C GLY A 257 -4.38 -11.34 14.16
N THR A 258 -3.89 -10.64 13.14
CA THR A 258 -4.68 -10.20 11.98
C THR A 258 -5.35 -11.39 11.28
N PHE A 259 -4.64 -12.50 11.11
CA PHE A 259 -5.16 -13.73 10.52
C PHE A 259 -5.13 -14.87 11.53
N SER A 260 -6.20 -15.67 11.54
CA SER A 260 -6.38 -16.79 12.47
C SER A 260 -5.76 -18.10 11.96
N ALA A 261 -5.68 -18.28 10.64
CA ALA A 261 -5.33 -19.52 9.97
C ALA A 261 -4.30 -19.34 8.83
N ILE A 262 -3.85 -18.12 8.54
CA ILE A 262 -2.79 -17.82 7.58
C ILE A 262 -1.59 -17.25 8.35
N PRO A 263 -0.46 -17.98 8.45
CA PRO A 263 0.70 -17.53 9.19
C PRO A 263 1.55 -16.53 8.39
N LEU A 264 2.48 -15.86 9.07
CA LEU A 264 3.61 -15.20 8.43
C LEU A 264 4.49 -16.21 7.70
N CYS A 265 5.15 -15.76 6.64
CA CYS A 265 6.10 -16.59 5.90
C CYS A 265 7.39 -16.79 6.70
N THR A 266 7.82 -18.04 6.85
CA THR A 266 9.02 -18.46 7.60
C THR A 266 10.06 -19.14 6.72
N SER A 267 9.75 -19.45 5.46
CA SER A 267 10.70 -19.99 4.50
C SER A 267 10.37 -19.60 3.06
N ALA A 268 11.37 -19.71 2.17
CA ALA A 268 11.24 -19.41 0.74
C ALA A 268 10.07 -20.17 0.09
N ALA A 269 9.97 -21.48 0.29
CA ALA A 269 9.00 -22.34 -0.40
C ALA A 269 7.65 -22.50 0.32
N GLN A 270 7.46 -21.91 1.51
CA GLN A 270 6.18 -21.99 2.23
C GLN A 270 5.09 -21.23 1.46
N THR A 271 4.00 -21.91 1.12
CA THR A 271 2.80 -21.30 0.53
C THR A 271 1.73 -21.03 1.59
N GLY A 272 0.67 -20.30 1.22
CA GLY A 272 -0.44 -20.00 2.12
C GLY A 272 -0.01 -19.14 3.32
N CYS A 273 0.93 -18.22 3.11
CA CYS A 273 1.49 -17.36 4.15
C CYS A 273 1.48 -15.88 3.75
N VAL A 274 1.75 -15.00 4.71
CA VAL A 274 1.80 -13.54 4.53
C VAL A 274 3.25 -13.05 4.59
N LEU A 275 3.65 -12.24 3.61
CA LEU A 275 4.80 -11.35 3.68
C LEU A 275 4.29 -9.94 4.03
N ALA A 276 4.75 -9.39 5.14
CA ALA A 276 4.36 -8.06 5.62
C ALA A 276 5.55 -7.35 6.25
N TYR A 277 5.68 -6.06 5.95
CA TYR A 277 6.63 -5.17 6.58
C TYR A 277 6.27 -3.72 6.25
N ARG A 278 6.87 -2.80 7.00
CA ARG A 278 6.95 -1.36 6.70
C ARG A 278 8.42 -0.98 6.71
N SER A 279 8.87 -0.23 5.71
CA SER A 279 10.29 0.06 5.56
C SER A 279 10.68 1.45 6.08
N TYR A 280 11.86 1.51 6.69
CA TYR A 280 12.47 2.72 7.21
C TYR A 280 13.98 2.69 6.93
N ALA A 281 14.59 3.85 6.74
CA ALA A 281 16.04 3.91 6.57
C ALA A 281 16.73 3.56 7.89
N ALA A 282 17.84 2.82 7.82
CA ALA A 282 18.53 2.32 9.02
C ALA A 282 18.96 3.42 10.00
N GLU A 283 19.37 4.58 9.46
CA GLU A 283 19.78 5.75 10.24
C GLU A 283 18.59 6.61 10.73
N LEU A 284 17.37 6.31 10.27
CA LEU A 284 16.12 7.01 10.57
C LEU A 284 15.01 6.00 10.90
N PRO A 285 15.14 5.27 12.03
CA PRO A 285 14.16 4.28 12.45
C PRO A 285 12.79 4.92 12.72
N PRO A 286 11.70 4.11 12.79
CA PRO A 286 10.37 4.62 13.11
C PRO A 286 10.35 5.41 14.42
N GLU A 287 9.57 6.49 14.44
CA GLU A 287 9.30 7.23 15.67
C GLU A 287 8.43 6.40 16.63
N PRO A 288 8.54 6.58 17.95
CA PRO A 288 7.73 5.87 18.93
C PRO A 288 6.23 5.92 18.60
N GLY A 289 5.60 4.76 18.63
CA GLY A 289 4.20 4.56 18.29
C GLY A 289 3.84 4.48 16.80
N ALA A 290 4.79 4.69 15.87
CA ALA A 290 4.54 4.52 14.43
C ALA A 290 4.25 3.05 14.06
N GLN A 291 4.84 2.12 14.80
CA GLN A 291 4.68 0.67 14.62
C GLN A 291 3.78 0.04 15.70
N ASN A 292 2.84 0.80 16.27
CA ASN A 292 1.92 0.24 17.25
C ASN A 292 1.04 -0.88 16.66
N PRO A 293 0.88 -2.00 17.36
CA PRO A 293 -0.02 -3.08 16.97
C PRO A 293 -1.49 -2.65 17.11
N ASP A 294 -2.37 -3.42 16.48
CA ASP A 294 -3.83 -3.25 16.57
C ASP A 294 -4.42 -3.61 17.94
N ALA A 295 -3.74 -4.44 18.73
CA ALA A 295 -4.19 -4.82 20.06
C ALA A 295 -3.02 -5.06 21.06
N PRO A 296 -3.27 -4.90 22.38
CA PRO A 296 -2.27 -5.23 23.40
C PRO A 296 -1.80 -6.69 23.32
N GLY A 297 -0.51 -6.93 23.55
CA GLY A 297 0.10 -8.28 23.51
C GLY A 297 0.35 -8.81 22.10
N ARG A 298 0.25 -7.95 21.09
CA ARG A 298 0.63 -8.24 19.71
C ARG A 298 1.86 -7.42 19.32
N ARG A 299 2.55 -7.88 18.28
CA ARG A 299 3.59 -7.14 17.56
C ARG A 299 3.14 -6.89 16.13
N VAL A 300 3.56 -5.78 15.54
CA VAL A 300 3.54 -5.62 14.07
C VAL A 300 4.57 -6.59 13.50
N ALA A 301 4.17 -7.32 12.45
CA ALA A 301 4.99 -8.29 11.78
C ALA A 301 5.98 -7.63 10.83
N CYS A 302 7.22 -8.13 10.82
CA CYS A 302 8.16 -7.93 9.73
C CYS A 302 8.65 -9.29 9.22
N THR A 303 8.41 -9.56 7.94
CA THR A 303 8.99 -10.70 7.22
C THR A 303 10.06 -10.19 6.29
N ASP A 304 11.32 -10.54 6.56
CA ASP A 304 12.47 -10.08 5.79
C ASP A 304 12.53 -10.78 4.43
N PRO A 305 12.30 -10.06 3.31
CA PRO A 305 12.31 -10.66 1.99
C PRO A 305 13.70 -11.14 1.57
N GLY A 306 14.77 -10.43 1.94
CA GLY A 306 16.15 -10.81 1.63
C GLY A 306 16.54 -12.09 2.36
N ALA A 307 16.32 -12.14 3.68
CA ALA A 307 16.61 -13.32 4.48
C ALA A 307 15.79 -14.55 4.04
N LEU A 308 14.51 -14.37 3.69
CA LEU A 308 13.67 -15.45 3.18
C LEU A 308 14.12 -15.94 1.79
N ALA A 309 14.54 -15.04 0.91
CA ALA A 309 15.10 -15.39 -0.40
C ALA A 309 16.52 -16.00 -0.29
N GLY A 310 17.19 -15.80 0.85
CA GLY A 310 18.59 -16.21 1.07
C GLY A 310 19.58 -15.28 0.37
N HIS A 311 19.23 -13.99 0.27
CA HIS A 311 20.04 -12.94 -0.33
C HIS A 311 20.52 -11.98 0.77
N ASP A 312 21.83 -11.69 0.80
CA ASP A 312 22.42 -10.73 1.76
C ASP A 312 22.14 -9.28 1.35
N HIS A 313 21.96 -9.05 0.04
CA HIS A 313 21.65 -7.74 -0.55
C HIS A 313 20.37 -7.82 -1.37
N LEU A 314 19.75 -6.66 -1.57
CA LEU A 314 18.48 -6.52 -2.28
C LEU A 314 18.68 -6.07 -3.73
N GLY A 315 17.71 -6.44 -4.58
CA GLY A 315 17.56 -5.89 -5.93
C GLY A 315 16.46 -4.83 -6.00
N ALA A 316 16.88 -3.56 -6.04
CA ALA A 316 15.99 -2.42 -6.00
C ALA A 316 15.63 -1.89 -7.39
N PHE A 317 14.34 -1.86 -7.72
CA PHE A 317 13.82 -1.17 -8.91
C PHE A 317 13.24 0.18 -8.52
N LEU A 318 13.94 1.26 -8.86
CA LEU A 318 13.53 2.62 -8.55
C LEU A 318 12.89 3.27 -9.79
N PRO A 319 11.73 3.95 -9.65
CA PRO A 319 11.12 4.66 -10.78
C PRO A 319 11.97 5.87 -11.18
N SER A 320 12.06 6.16 -12.48
CA SER A 320 12.75 7.36 -12.98
C SER A 320 11.80 8.56 -13.16
N PHE A 321 10.50 8.33 -13.04
CA PHE A 321 9.45 9.32 -13.20
C PHE A 321 8.25 8.99 -12.32
N SER A 322 7.46 10.01 -11.99
CA SER A 322 6.15 9.88 -11.34
C SER A 322 5.24 11.01 -11.82
N HIS A 323 3.95 10.72 -11.98
CA HIS A 323 2.89 11.68 -12.25
C HIS A 323 2.59 12.57 -11.02
N GLN A 324 3.09 12.20 -9.84
CA GLN A 324 2.90 12.91 -8.58
C GLN A 324 4.23 13.36 -7.93
N PRO A 325 5.01 14.26 -8.58
CA PRO A 325 6.36 14.64 -8.11
C PRO A 325 6.40 15.37 -6.75
N VAL A 326 5.24 15.74 -6.21
CA VAL A 326 5.10 16.32 -4.86
C VAL A 326 5.23 15.25 -3.76
N VAL A 327 4.77 14.02 -4.04
CA VAL A 327 4.80 12.87 -3.12
C VAL A 327 5.83 11.83 -3.55
N PHE A 328 6.26 11.85 -4.80
CA PHE A 328 7.35 11.01 -5.31
C PHE A 328 8.38 11.92 -5.97
N PRO A 329 9.25 12.58 -5.18
CA PRO A 329 10.23 13.51 -5.71
C PRO A 329 11.11 12.80 -6.74
N PRO A 330 11.38 13.42 -7.89
CA PRO A 330 12.24 12.83 -8.91
C PRO A 330 13.59 12.43 -8.34
N ILE A 331 14.03 11.22 -8.67
CA ILE A 331 15.31 10.69 -8.23
C ILE A 331 16.40 11.15 -9.20
N ASP A 332 17.45 11.80 -8.68
CA ASP A 332 18.66 12.09 -9.46
C ASP A 332 19.63 10.91 -9.37
N PHE A 333 19.70 10.14 -10.45
CA PHE A 333 20.61 9.01 -10.56
C PHE A 333 22.07 9.43 -10.87
N GLY A 334 22.32 10.71 -11.16
CA GLY A 334 23.65 11.24 -11.47
C GLY A 334 24.12 10.97 -12.91
N LEU A 335 23.25 10.45 -13.77
CA LEU A 335 23.48 10.20 -15.20
C LEU A 335 22.15 10.29 -15.98
N PRO A 336 22.19 10.46 -17.31
CA PRO A 336 20.99 10.39 -18.14
C PRO A 336 20.35 8.99 -18.08
N ILE A 337 19.04 8.94 -17.79
CA ILE A 337 18.23 7.72 -17.75
C ILE A 337 17.07 7.90 -18.74
N ASP A 338 16.98 6.99 -19.72
CA ASP A 338 15.93 7.00 -20.74
C ASP A 338 14.88 5.88 -20.52
N THR A 339 15.09 5.03 -19.52
CA THR A 339 14.16 3.96 -19.13
C THR A 339 13.25 4.40 -17.98
N PRO A 340 12.03 3.86 -17.86
CA PRO A 340 11.10 4.22 -16.79
C PRO A 340 11.55 3.77 -15.39
N PHE A 341 12.54 2.87 -15.31
CA PHE A 341 13.11 2.39 -14.05
C PHE A 341 14.63 2.33 -14.09
N VAL A 342 15.21 2.31 -12.90
CA VAL A 342 16.63 2.07 -12.66
C VAL A 342 16.76 0.90 -11.69
N LEU A 343 17.62 -0.06 -12.04
CA LEU A 343 17.87 -1.24 -11.23
C LEU A 343 19.22 -1.14 -10.53
N TYR A 344 19.21 -1.41 -9.23
CA TYR A 344 20.40 -1.60 -8.41
C TYR A 344 20.37 -2.98 -7.76
N HIS A 345 21.19 -3.91 -8.23
CA HIS A 345 21.55 -5.10 -7.47
C HIS A 345 22.69 -4.79 -6.50
N ASP A 346 22.70 -5.45 -5.35
CA ASP A 346 23.84 -5.46 -4.43
C ASP A 346 24.27 -4.09 -3.89
N LEU A 347 23.36 -3.10 -3.87
CA LEU A 347 23.61 -1.78 -3.27
C LEU A 347 22.93 -1.64 -1.90
N TYR A 348 21.72 -2.17 -1.78
CA TYR A 348 20.90 -2.07 -0.57
C TYR A 348 20.93 -3.37 0.22
N THR A 349 20.78 -3.25 1.53
CA THR A 349 20.50 -4.38 2.44
C THR A 349 19.17 -4.13 3.14
N GLY A 350 18.50 -5.22 3.50
CA GLY A 350 17.28 -5.21 4.30
C GLY A 350 17.45 -6.10 5.52
N GLU A 351 16.99 -5.65 6.68
CA GLU A 351 16.93 -6.47 7.89
C GLU A 351 15.70 -6.09 8.71
N CYS A 352 14.91 -7.07 9.15
CA CYS A 352 13.86 -6.81 10.14
C CYS A 352 14.47 -6.50 11.51
N LEU A 353 14.29 -5.26 11.98
CA LEU A 353 14.78 -4.76 13.26
C LEU A 353 13.62 -4.37 14.18
N LEU A 354 13.92 -4.21 15.47
CA LEU A 354 12.98 -3.70 16.47
C LEU A 354 13.17 -2.19 16.65
N ASP A 355 12.06 -1.46 16.72
CA ASP A 355 12.04 -0.05 17.09
C ASP A 355 12.23 0.15 18.61
N GLY A 356 12.13 1.41 19.06
CA GLY A 356 12.27 1.77 20.47
C GLY A 356 11.19 1.21 21.41
N ASP A 357 10.05 0.80 20.85
CA ASP A 357 8.89 0.24 21.56
C ASP A 357 8.83 -1.30 21.46
N GLY A 358 9.75 -1.91 20.71
CA GLY A 358 9.85 -3.36 20.54
C GLY A 358 8.99 -3.92 19.40
N HIS A 359 8.60 -3.08 18.44
CA HIS A 359 7.84 -3.48 17.25
C HIS A 359 8.76 -3.61 16.04
N GLU A 360 8.48 -4.58 15.17
CA GLU A 360 9.34 -4.85 14.03
C GLU A 360 9.09 -3.90 12.86
N TYR A 361 10.15 -3.63 12.09
CA TYR A 361 10.10 -2.91 10.82
C TYR A 361 11.25 -3.38 9.92
N LEU A 362 11.13 -3.18 8.60
CA LEU A 362 12.20 -3.49 7.66
C LEU A 362 13.16 -2.30 7.59
N SER A 363 14.36 -2.47 8.15
CA SER A 363 15.45 -1.50 8.06
C SER A 363 16.12 -1.61 6.69
N ILE A 364 16.22 -0.50 5.96
CA ILE A 364 16.92 -0.42 4.68
C ILE A 364 18.18 0.41 4.85
N SER A 365 19.31 -0.15 4.44
CA SER A 365 20.60 0.56 4.41
C SER A 365 21.25 0.42 3.04
N THR A 366 22.32 1.18 2.80
CA THR A 366 23.26 0.89 1.73
C THR A 366 24.49 0.19 2.27
N ASP A 367 24.96 -0.82 1.56
CA ASP A 367 26.20 -1.54 1.86
C ASP A 367 26.96 -1.85 0.55
N PRO A 368 27.47 -0.81 -0.14
CA PRO A 368 28.19 -1.00 -1.39
C PRO A 368 29.46 -1.84 -1.16
N GLY A 369 29.62 -2.90 -1.95
CA GLY A 369 30.78 -3.79 -1.85
C GLY A 369 32.12 -3.10 -2.19
N PRO A 370 33.27 -3.75 -1.92
CA PRO A 370 34.58 -3.17 -2.19
C PRO A 370 34.77 -2.75 -3.65
N GLY A 371 35.00 -1.45 -3.87
CA GLY A 371 35.23 -0.90 -5.20
C GLY A 371 33.96 -0.51 -5.96
N ASP A 372 32.79 -0.68 -5.35
CA ASP A 372 31.54 -0.14 -5.85
C ASP A 372 31.55 1.40 -5.77
N VAL A 373 31.30 2.05 -6.91
CA VAL A 373 31.34 3.51 -7.06
C VAL A 373 29.95 4.15 -6.97
N ARG A 374 28.89 3.32 -6.95
CA ARG A 374 27.51 3.78 -6.93
C ARG A 374 27.24 4.55 -5.63
N GLN A 375 26.43 5.58 -5.75
CA GLN A 375 25.89 6.33 -4.62
C GLN A 375 24.45 5.89 -4.39
N ASN A 376 23.93 6.12 -3.19
CA ASN A 376 22.49 6.01 -2.94
C ASN A 376 21.77 7.16 -3.68
N PRO A 377 20.96 6.90 -4.72
CA PRO A 377 20.21 7.96 -5.39
C PRO A 377 19.00 8.42 -4.55
N VAL A 378 18.54 7.62 -3.58
CA VAL A 378 17.44 7.98 -2.69
C VAL A 378 18.00 8.72 -1.47
N ASP A 379 17.79 10.03 -1.42
CA ASP A 379 18.15 10.82 -0.22
C ASP A 379 17.20 10.47 0.93
N PHE A 380 17.63 9.58 1.83
CA PHE A 380 16.87 9.19 3.01
C PHE A 380 16.62 10.36 3.97
N ALA A 381 17.43 11.42 3.93
CA ALA A 381 17.28 12.58 4.80
C ALA A 381 16.30 13.63 4.25
N GLN A 382 15.70 13.40 3.08
CA GLN A 382 14.73 14.33 2.54
C GLN A 382 13.48 14.40 3.42
N PRO A 383 12.86 15.57 3.61
CA PRO A 383 11.76 15.75 4.58
C PRO A 383 10.56 14.82 4.39
N LEU A 384 10.33 14.35 3.17
CA LEU A 384 9.24 13.45 2.86
C LEU A 384 9.46 12.04 3.41
N LEU A 385 10.71 11.58 3.47
CA LEU A 385 11.08 10.26 3.98
C LEU A 385 11.39 10.27 5.49
N ASP A 386 11.09 11.39 6.16
CA ASP A 386 11.18 11.48 7.61
C ASP A 386 10.29 10.39 8.25
N PRO A 387 10.79 9.63 9.25
CA PRO A 387 10.01 8.57 9.90
C PRO A 387 8.75 9.07 10.61
N GLY A 388 8.67 10.36 10.99
CA GLY A 388 7.47 10.99 11.51
C GLY A 388 6.42 11.34 10.44
N PHE A 389 6.71 11.08 9.16
CA PHE A 389 5.81 11.30 8.04
C PHE A 389 5.55 10.01 7.24
N LEU A 390 6.43 9.64 6.31
CA LEU A 390 6.26 8.43 5.48
C LEU A 390 7.35 7.37 5.70
N GLY A 391 8.50 7.71 6.30
CA GLY A 391 9.64 6.80 6.25
C GLY A 391 9.97 6.40 4.81
N LEU A 392 10.18 5.12 4.54
CA LEU A 392 10.40 4.61 3.17
C LEU A 392 9.13 4.03 2.54
N HIS A 393 7.94 4.32 3.08
CA HIS A 393 6.65 3.75 2.67
C HIS A 393 6.38 3.78 1.16
N VAL A 394 6.74 4.88 0.49
CA VAL A 394 6.60 5.04 -0.97
C VAL A 394 7.50 4.12 -1.80
N TYR A 395 8.50 3.49 -1.18
CA TYR A 395 9.47 2.58 -1.79
C TYR A 395 9.44 1.16 -1.19
N ASP A 396 8.43 0.81 -0.38
CA ASP A 396 8.40 -0.49 0.32
C ASP A 396 8.51 -1.69 -0.63
N TYR A 397 7.83 -1.64 -1.78
CA TYR A 397 7.94 -2.67 -2.82
C TYR A 397 9.26 -2.54 -3.60
N ASN A 398 9.74 -1.31 -3.81
CA ASN A 398 10.83 -1.01 -4.72
C ASN A 398 12.17 -1.58 -4.24
N PHE A 399 12.47 -1.48 -2.94
CA PHE A 399 13.76 -1.93 -2.41
C PHE A 399 14.00 -3.44 -2.55
N PRO A 400 13.06 -4.33 -2.16
CA PRO A 400 13.24 -5.77 -2.29
C PRO A 400 12.48 -6.36 -3.48
N LEU A 401 12.21 -5.61 -4.56
CA LEU A 401 11.30 -6.07 -5.61
C LEU A 401 11.79 -7.36 -6.28
N VAL A 402 13.11 -7.50 -6.47
CA VAL A 402 13.71 -8.74 -7.00
C VAL A 402 13.45 -9.92 -6.05
N GLU A 403 13.65 -9.74 -4.75
CA GLU A 403 13.41 -10.76 -3.73
C GLU A 403 11.94 -11.16 -3.66
N LEU A 404 11.02 -10.19 -3.75
CA LEU A 404 9.58 -10.46 -3.77
C LEU A 404 9.18 -11.31 -4.98
N MET A 405 9.67 -10.98 -6.17
CA MET A 405 9.41 -11.74 -7.40
C MET A 405 10.03 -13.15 -7.34
N ASP A 406 11.24 -13.29 -6.78
CA ASP A 406 11.87 -14.61 -6.57
C ASP A 406 11.09 -15.45 -5.56
N LEU A 407 10.67 -14.87 -4.43
CA LEU A 407 9.87 -15.56 -3.41
C LEU A 407 8.52 -16.01 -3.97
N VAL A 408 7.82 -15.16 -4.71
CA VAL A 408 6.54 -15.54 -5.34
C VAL A 408 6.75 -16.72 -6.28
N GLN A 409 7.78 -16.70 -7.13
CA GLN A 409 8.07 -17.81 -8.04
C GLN A 409 8.43 -19.10 -7.31
N ARG A 410 9.32 -19.05 -6.30
CA ARG A 410 9.72 -20.23 -5.52
C ARG A 410 8.56 -20.87 -4.76
N LYS A 411 7.61 -20.05 -4.29
CA LYS A 411 6.37 -20.53 -3.65
C LYS A 411 5.42 -21.13 -4.68
N ALA A 412 5.27 -20.52 -5.85
CA ALA A 412 4.46 -21.06 -6.94
C ALA A 412 4.97 -22.43 -7.41
N ASP A 413 6.29 -22.60 -7.52
CA ASP A 413 6.93 -23.86 -7.91
C ASP A 413 6.77 -24.98 -6.84
N ALA A 414 6.37 -24.62 -5.62
CA ALA A 414 6.19 -25.55 -4.50
C ALA A 414 4.74 -26.06 -4.34
N LEU A 415 3.78 -25.51 -5.10
CA LEU A 415 2.39 -25.98 -5.19
C LEU A 415 2.22 -27.03 -6.29
#